data_AF-A0A662BN85-F1
#
_entry.id   AF-A0A662BN85-F1
#
_cell.length_a   1.000
_cell.length_b   1.000
_cell.length_c   1.000
_cell.angle_alpha   90.00
_cell.angle_beta   90.00
_cell.angle_gamma   90.00
#
_symmetry.space_group_name_H-M   'P 1'
#
loop_
_entity.id
_entity.type
_entity.pdbx_description
1 polymer ?
#
loop_
_entity_poly.entity_id
_entity_poly.type
_entity_poly.pdbx_seq_one_letter_code
_entity_poly.pdbx_strand_id
1 'polypeptide(L)'
;AIKNYLDSIPGKNYIHYVPNAGHGLDSKNNDQAARALSAFFGTSIKGEKYPECKWEMTANDENADLNVKATSAKLVDALLWSAVSTDRDFRDEEWTSKSLDAKNKLDIDTKVNYPESGFKAFYMDLKYIDTNGNEYTKSTRMFVADSLHIL
;
A
#
# COMPACT_ATOMS: atom_id res chain seq x y z
N ALA A 1 2.44 -0.93 14.01
CA ALA A 1 3.87 -0.86 14.40
C ALA A 1 4.71 -0.02 13.44
N ILE A 2 4.64 -0.24 12.11
CA ILE A 2 5.53 0.41 11.13
C ILE A 2 5.54 1.95 11.20
N LYS A 3 4.40 2.57 11.54
CA LYS A 3 4.25 4.02 11.72
C LYS A 3 5.22 4.64 12.74
N ASN A 4 5.73 3.84 13.68
CA ASN A 4 6.55 4.32 14.79
C ASN A 4 8.05 4.40 14.45
N TYR A 5 8.51 3.75 13.38
CA TYR A 5 9.94 3.60 13.13
C TYR A 5 10.37 3.69 11.67
N LEU A 6 9.46 3.64 10.69
CA LEU A 6 9.81 3.67 9.26
C LEU A 6 10.73 4.84 8.91
N ASP A 7 10.39 6.04 9.39
CA ASP A 7 11.13 7.28 9.12
C ASP A 7 12.47 7.35 9.88
N SER A 8 12.67 6.48 10.86
CA SER A 8 13.91 6.37 11.63
C SER A 8 14.90 5.36 11.05
N ILE A 9 14.51 4.56 10.05
CA ILE A 9 15.41 3.61 9.40
C ILE A 9 16.32 4.38 8.43
N PRO A 10 17.66 4.30 8.56
CA PRO A 10 18.57 4.97 7.64
C PRO A 10 18.40 4.52 6.20
N GLY A 11 18.49 5.46 5.25
CA GLY A 11 18.42 5.18 3.82
C GLY A 11 17.02 5.29 3.23
N LYS A 12 16.80 4.67 2.06
CA LYS A 12 15.51 4.64 1.39
C LYS A 12 14.81 3.32 1.69
N ASN A 13 13.66 3.41 2.35
CA ASN A 13 12.87 2.25 2.76
C ASN A 13 11.56 2.20 1.98
N TYR A 14 11.16 1.00 1.60
CA TYR A 14 9.94 0.76 0.83
C TYR A 14 9.14 -0.37 1.46
N ILE A 15 7.82 -0.30 1.33
CA ILE A 15 6.90 -1.27 1.90
C ILE A 15 6.25 -2.06 0.77
N HIS A 16 6.03 -3.34 0.99
CA HIS A 16 5.19 -4.19 0.16
C HIS A 16 4.39 -5.10 1.10
N TYR A 17 3.07 -5.05 1.00
CA TYR A 17 2.17 -5.98 1.70
C TYR A 17 1.66 -7.04 0.71
N VAL A 18 1.52 -8.28 1.19
CA VAL A 18 0.84 -9.34 0.44
C VAL A 18 -0.46 -9.66 1.19
N PRO A 19 -1.59 -9.01 0.84
CA PRO A 19 -2.86 -9.25 1.51
C PRO A 19 -3.30 -10.71 1.33
N ASN A 20 -3.95 -11.27 2.35
CA ASN A 20 -4.52 -12.63 2.36
C ASN A 20 -3.48 -13.76 2.18
N ALA A 21 -2.19 -13.50 2.41
CA ALA A 21 -1.14 -14.52 2.22
C ALA A 21 -0.82 -15.36 3.46
N GLY A 22 -1.36 -15.00 4.63
CA GLY A 22 -1.00 -15.63 5.89
C GLY A 22 0.47 -15.42 6.27
N HIS A 23 0.88 -15.93 7.43
CA HIS A 23 2.25 -15.76 7.92
C HIS A 23 3.28 -16.51 7.08
N GLY A 24 2.91 -17.67 6.52
CA GLY A 24 3.78 -18.51 5.70
C GLY A 24 3.96 -18.02 4.27
N LEU A 25 3.21 -16.99 3.84
CA LEU A 25 3.07 -16.63 2.43
C LEU A 25 2.70 -17.85 1.56
N ASP A 26 1.87 -18.73 2.10
CA ASP A 26 1.52 -20.05 1.53
C ASP A 26 0.30 -20.00 0.60
N SER A 27 -0.31 -18.83 0.46
CA SER A 27 -1.44 -18.63 -0.44
C SER A 27 -1.03 -18.61 -1.92
N LYS A 28 -2.03 -18.69 -2.80
CA LYS A 28 -1.86 -18.64 -4.27
C LYS A 28 -1.24 -17.33 -4.80
N ASN A 29 -1.08 -16.31 -3.94
CA ASN A 29 -0.53 -14.98 -4.26
C ASN A 29 0.93 -14.79 -3.80
N ASN A 30 1.63 -15.89 -3.48
CA ASN A 30 3.02 -15.86 -2.97
C ASN A 30 4.05 -15.26 -3.95
N ASP A 31 3.72 -15.22 -5.24
CA ASP A 31 4.58 -14.67 -6.28
C ASP A 31 4.75 -13.15 -6.17
N GLN A 32 3.84 -12.43 -5.51
CA GLN A 32 3.93 -10.98 -5.32
C GLN A 32 5.18 -10.57 -4.54
N ALA A 33 5.48 -11.27 -3.45
CA ALA A 33 6.69 -11.01 -2.65
C ALA A 33 7.96 -11.22 -3.49
N ALA A 34 8.00 -12.31 -4.27
CA ALA A 34 9.12 -12.60 -5.17
C ALA A 34 9.26 -11.56 -6.28
N ARG A 35 8.15 -11.09 -6.86
CA ARG A 35 8.13 -10.03 -7.88
C ARG A 35 8.61 -8.70 -7.32
N ALA A 36 8.15 -8.29 -6.14
CA ALA A 36 8.59 -7.08 -5.48
C ALA A 36 10.10 -7.12 -5.16
N LEU A 37 10.59 -8.27 -4.67
CA LEU A 37 12.02 -8.46 -4.40
C LEU A 37 12.86 -8.46 -5.68
N SER A 38 12.41 -9.15 -6.73
CA SER A 38 13.05 -9.17 -8.05
C SER A 38 13.15 -7.76 -8.66
N ALA A 39 12.05 -7.00 -8.61
CA ALA A 39 12.02 -5.61 -9.06
C ALA A 39 13.00 -4.74 -8.26
N PHE A 40 13.01 -4.89 -6.93
CA PHE A 40 13.92 -4.14 -6.06
C PHE A 40 15.40 -4.37 -6.42
N PHE A 41 15.82 -5.64 -6.51
CA PHE A 41 17.19 -6.00 -6.87
C PHE A 41 17.53 -5.60 -8.31
N GLY A 42 16.62 -5.83 -9.26
CA GLY A 42 16.80 -5.47 -10.66
C GLY A 42 17.04 -3.97 -10.83
N THR A 43 16.25 -3.13 -10.13
CA THR A 43 16.44 -1.68 -10.10
C THR A 43 17.76 -1.30 -9.41
N SER A 44 18.15 -1.95 -8.30
CA SER A 44 19.43 -1.69 -7.62
C SER A 44 20.63 -1.93 -8.53
N ILE A 45 20.69 -3.12 -9.13
CA ILE A 45 21.86 -3.57 -9.92
C ILE A 45 22.04 -2.72 -11.16
N LYS A 46 20.94 -2.23 -11.75
CA LYS A 46 20.96 -1.34 -12.92
C LYS A 46 21.24 0.13 -12.55
N GLY A 47 21.30 0.48 -11.26
CA GLY A 47 21.46 1.86 -10.81
C GLY A 47 20.30 2.76 -11.20
N GLU A 48 19.12 2.20 -11.42
CA GLU A 48 17.93 2.94 -11.83
C GLU A 48 17.27 3.66 -10.63
N LYS A 49 16.50 4.70 -10.92
CA LYS A 49 15.69 5.37 -9.90
C LYS A 49 14.47 4.52 -9.56
N TYR A 50 14.27 4.26 -8.27
CA TYR A 50 13.03 3.68 -7.78
C TYR A 50 11.84 4.63 -7.99
N PRO A 51 10.67 4.11 -8.40
CA PRO A 51 9.45 4.90 -8.45
C PRO A 51 9.12 5.51 -7.08
N GLU A 52 8.66 6.74 -7.09
CA GLU A 52 8.20 7.43 -5.89
C GLU A 52 6.93 6.76 -5.33
N CYS A 53 6.85 6.73 -4.01
CA CYS A 53 5.64 6.42 -3.25
C CYS A 53 5.77 7.26 -1.99
N LYS A 54 5.25 8.49 -2.06
CA LYS A 54 5.18 9.41 -0.93
C LYS A 54 3.71 9.64 -0.65
N TRP A 55 3.32 9.67 0.60
CA TRP A 55 1.92 9.79 0.96
C TRP A 55 1.73 10.82 2.05
N GLU A 56 0.55 11.44 2.03
CA GLU A 56 0.05 12.31 3.07
C GLU A 56 -1.33 11.80 3.48
N MET A 57 -1.60 11.85 4.78
CA MET A 57 -2.88 11.47 5.36
C MET A 57 -3.44 12.68 6.08
N THR A 58 -4.60 13.14 5.63
CA THR A 58 -5.39 14.15 6.32
C THR A 58 -6.72 13.53 6.72
N ALA A 59 -7.30 14.00 7.82
CA ALA A 59 -8.50 13.40 8.37
C ALA A 59 -9.33 14.46 9.11
N ASN A 60 -10.65 14.27 9.08
CA ASN A 60 -11.63 14.96 9.91
C ASN A 60 -12.54 13.92 10.56
N ASP A 61 -13.61 14.35 11.24
CA ASP A 61 -14.52 13.45 11.97
C ASP A 61 -15.43 12.60 11.05
N GLU A 62 -15.42 12.84 9.73
CA GLU A 62 -16.25 12.10 8.75
C GLU A 62 -15.44 11.11 7.92
N ASN A 63 -14.22 11.47 7.53
CA ASN A 63 -13.41 10.70 6.60
C ASN A 63 -11.91 11.00 6.70
N ALA A 64 -11.14 10.10 6.11
CA ALA A 64 -9.71 10.24 5.88
C ALA A 64 -9.42 10.39 4.38
N ASP A 65 -8.59 11.38 4.03
CA ASP A 65 -8.10 11.62 2.67
C ASP A 65 -6.63 11.18 2.58
N LEU A 66 -6.39 10.18 1.74
CA LEU A 66 -5.06 9.66 1.42
C LEU A 66 -4.61 10.20 0.06
N ASN A 67 -3.64 11.10 0.07
CA ASN A 67 -2.94 11.57 -1.13
C ASN A 67 -1.64 10.78 -1.30
N VAL A 68 -1.41 10.25 -2.49
CA VAL A 68 -0.17 9.53 -2.83
C VAL A 68 0.46 10.12 -4.08
N LYS A 69 1.71 10.56 -3.93
CA LYS A 69 2.59 10.96 -5.03
C LYS A 69 3.35 9.75 -5.55
N ALA A 70 3.18 9.52 -6.85
CA ALA A 70 3.72 8.42 -7.60
C ALA A 70 4.64 8.91 -8.72
N THR A 71 5.53 8.04 -9.20
CA THR A 71 6.14 8.24 -10.52
C THR A 71 5.16 7.76 -11.58
N SER A 72 4.77 8.62 -12.52
CA SER A 72 3.78 8.25 -13.55
C SER A 72 4.30 7.21 -14.53
N ALA A 73 5.58 7.30 -14.90
CA ALA A 73 6.18 6.37 -15.85
C ALA A 73 6.05 4.92 -15.34
N LYS A 74 5.46 4.06 -16.18
CA LYS A 74 5.22 2.63 -15.90
C LYS A 74 4.25 2.34 -14.76
N LEU A 75 3.54 3.34 -14.23
CA LEU A 75 2.45 3.12 -13.29
C LEU A 75 1.26 2.52 -14.04
N VAL A 76 0.91 1.29 -13.70
CA VAL A 76 -0.20 0.55 -14.31
C VAL A 76 -1.51 0.94 -13.66
N ASP A 77 -1.52 1.03 -12.33
CA ASP A 77 -2.68 1.36 -11.53
C ASP A 77 -2.28 1.70 -10.08
N ALA A 78 -3.25 2.15 -9.29
CA ALA A 78 -3.19 2.15 -7.83
C ALA A 78 -4.40 1.43 -7.26
N LEU A 79 -4.16 0.60 -6.25
CA LEU A 79 -5.18 -0.20 -5.59
C LEU A 79 -5.35 0.29 -4.16
N LEU A 80 -6.57 0.69 -3.78
CA LEU A 80 -6.92 0.89 -2.38
C LEU A 80 -7.31 -0.46 -1.78
N TRP A 81 -6.48 -0.95 -0.87
CA TRP A 81 -6.75 -2.14 -0.07
C TRP A 81 -7.41 -1.75 1.24
N SER A 82 -8.39 -2.54 1.69
CA SER A 82 -9.00 -2.36 2.99
C SER A 82 -9.60 -3.64 3.57
N ALA A 83 -9.72 -3.66 4.90
CA ALA A 83 -10.47 -4.64 5.67
C ALA A 83 -11.20 -3.92 6.82
N VAL A 84 -12.32 -4.48 7.28
CA VAL A 84 -13.04 -4.05 8.48
C VAL A 84 -12.95 -5.15 9.52
N SER A 85 -12.88 -4.78 10.79
CA SER A 85 -12.79 -5.71 11.92
C SER A 85 -13.61 -5.21 13.11
N THR A 86 -14.06 -6.14 13.94
CA THR A 86 -14.68 -5.82 15.23
C THR A 86 -13.67 -5.44 16.32
N ASP A 87 -12.40 -5.82 16.15
CA ASP A 87 -11.31 -5.47 17.05
C ASP A 87 -10.08 -4.92 16.27
N ARG A 88 -8.93 -4.78 16.93
CA ARG A 88 -7.72 -4.20 16.32
C ARG A 88 -6.79 -5.25 15.68
N ASP A 89 -7.19 -6.51 15.68
CA ASP A 89 -6.51 -7.61 15.04
C ASP A 89 -7.11 -7.86 13.66
N PHE A 90 -6.33 -7.62 12.61
CA PHE A 90 -6.76 -7.77 11.22
C PHE A 90 -6.19 -9.04 10.57
N ARG A 91 -5.63 -9.96 11.37
CA ARG A 91 -4.88 -11.13 10.84
C ARG A 91 -5.80 -12.22 10.29
N ASP A 92 -7.02 -12.29 10.79
CA ASP A 92 -8.08 -13.21 10.37
C ASP A 92 -9.09 -12.57 9.41
N GLU A 93 -8.96 -11.26 9.16
CA GLU A 93 -9.84 -10.53 8.25
C GLU A 93 -9.45 -10.68 6.78
N GLU A 94 -10.46 -10.73 5.91
CA GLU A 94 -10.27 -10.74 4.47
C GLU A 94 -10.04 -9.32 3.94
N TRP A 95 -8.93 -9.14 3.23
CA TRP A 95 -8.59 -7.89 2.58
C TRP A 95 -9.13 -7.85 1.16
N THR A 96 -9.78 -6.75 0.80
CA THR A 96 -10.28 -6.52 -0.55
C THR A 96 -9.67 -5.25 -1.13
N SER A 97 -9.60 -5.20 -2.46
CA SER A 97 -9.02 -4.07 -3.19
C SER A 97 -9.99 -3.43 -4.16
N LYS A 98 -9.87 -2.12 -4.36
CA LYS A 98 -10.51 -1.38 -5.44
C LYS A 98 -9.47 -0.66 -6.28
N SER A 99 -9.59 -0.76 -7.61
CA SER A 99 -8.80 0.04 -8.56
C SER A 99 -9.18 1.52 -8.47
N LEU A 100 -8.18 2.40 -8.57
CA LEU A 100 -8.33 3.85 -8.60
C LEU A 100 -8.13 4.43 -10.02
N ASP A 101 -8.07 3.54 -11.04
CA ASP A 101 -7.84 3.88 -12.44
C ASP A 101 -6.68 4.88 -12.59
N ALA A 102 -5.55 4.58 -11.94
CA ALA A 102 -4.47 5.53 -11.73
C ALA A 102 -3.31 5.40 -12.73
N LYS A 103 -3.54 4.74 -13.87
CA LYS A 103 -2.54 4.55 -14.92
C LYS A 103 -1.88 5.88 -15.30
N ASN A 104 -0.55 5.91 -15.27
CA ASN A 104 0.28 7.08 -15.59
C ASN A 104 -0.06 8.38 -14.81
N LYS A 105 -0.74 8.32 -13.66
CA LYS A 105 -0.97 9.51 -12.81
C LYS A 105 0.25 9.82 -11.94
N LEU A 106 0.40 11.10 -11.58
CA LEU A 106 1.43 11.58 -10.64
C LEU A 106 0.89 11.72 -9.22
N ASP A 107 -0.34 12.23 -9.08
CA ASP A 107 -1.03 12.40 -7.82
C ASP A 107 -2.29 11.53 -7.82
N ILE A 108 -2.50 10.81 -6.72
CA ILE A 108 -3.57 9.83 -6.56
C ILE A 108 -4.25 10.10 -5.23
N ASP A 109 -5.48 10.59 -5.30
CA ASP A 109 -6.28 10.94 -4.14
C ASP A 109 -7.39 9.91 -3.93
N THR A 110 -7.57 9.48 -2.69
CA THR A 110 -8.70 8.64 -2.33
C THR A 110 -9.24 9.00 -0.96
N LYS A 111 -10.58 9.07 -0.89
CA LYS A 111 -11.31 9.27 0.35
C LYS A 111 -11.73 7.94 0.93
N VAL A 112 -11.47 7.74 2.21
CA VAL A 112 -11.83 6.55 2.97
C VAL A 112 -12.78 6.94 4.10
N ASN A 113 -14.04 6.52 3.97
CA ASN A 113 -15.02 6.67 5.03
C ASN A 113 -14.68 5.73 6.19
N TYR A 114 -14.91 6.22 7.40
CA TYR A 114 -14.82 5.45 8.63
C TYR A 114 -15.88 4.35 8.68
N PRO A 115 -15.61 3.24 9.40
CA PRO A 115 -16.61 2.21 9.63
C PRO A 115 -17.69 2.73 10.59
N GLU A 116 -18.93 2.24 10.47
CA GLU A 116 -20.00 2.60 11.42
C GLU A 116 -19.71 2.12 12.85
N SER A 117 -18.96 1.02 12.99
CA SER A 117 -18.51 0.47 14.27
C SER A 117 -17.22 -0.36 14.08
N GLY A 118 -16.51 -0.64 15.16
CA GLY A 118 -15.26 -1.40 15.11
C GLY A 118 -14.11 -0.60 14.50
N PHE A 119 -13.33 -1.24 13.64
CA PHE A 119 -12.13 -0.68 13.05
C PHE A 119 -12.06 -0.96 11.54
N LYS A 120 -11.38 -0.07 10.81
CA LYS A 120 -11.08 -0.23 9.39
C LYS A 120 -9.62 0.01 9.15
N ALA A 121 -8.94 -0.97 8.57
CA ALA A 121 -7.57 -0.84 8.12
C ALA A 121 -7.52 -0.65 6.61
N PHE A 122 -6.60 0.18 6.13
CA PHE A 122 -6.44 0.45 4.71
C PHE A 122 -5.04 0.94 4.36
N TYR A 123 -4.66 0.76 3.09
CA TYR A 123 -3.43 1.27 2.50
C TYR A 123 -3.58 1.34 0.97
N MET A 124 -2.66 2.03 0.29
CA MET A 124 -2.62 2.08 -1.16
C MET A 124 -1.40 1.31 -1.69
N ASP A 125 -1.64 0.44 -2.67
CA ASP A 125 -0.59 -0.14 -3.50
C ASP A 125 -0.46 0.66 -4.80
N LEU A 126 0.76 1.04 -5.15
CA LEU A 126 1.12 1.50 -6.48
C LEU A 126 1.63 0.31 -7.29
N LYS A 127 0.97 0.01 -8.40
CA LYS A 127 1.29 -1.13 -9.27
C LYS A 127 2.11 -0.66 -10.46
N TYR A 128 3.30 -1.23 -10.63
CA TYR A 128 4.28 -0.83 -11.63
C TYR A 128 4.72 -1.99 -12.53
N ILE A 129 5.23 -1.66 -13.72
CA ILE A 129 6.04 -2.57 -14.54
C ILE A 129 7.52 -2.38 -14.21
N ASP A 130 8.20 -3.47 -13.85
CA ASP A 130 9.63 -3.49 -13.59
C ASP A 130 10.46 -3.42 -14.89
N THR A 131 11.78 -3.49 -14.76
CA THR A 131 12.70 -3.43 -15.90
C THR A 131 12.73 -4.69 -16.76
N ASN A 132 12.17 -5.79 -16.27
CA ASN A 132 12.07 -7.08 -16.93
C ASN A 132 10.66 -7.30 -17.52
N GLY A 133 9.76 -6.32 -17.40
CA GLY A 133 8.40 -6.38 -17.92
C GLY A 133 7.37 -7.01 -16.96
N ASN A 134 7.76 -7.32 -15.72
CA ASN A 134 6.87 -7.94 -14.73
C ASN A 134 6.16 -6.88 -13.87
N GLU A 135 4.95 -7.21 -13.44
CA GLU A 135 4.22 -6.38 -12.49
C GLU A 135 4.75 -6.57 -11.07
N TYR A 136 4.87 -5.47 -10.32
CA TYR A 136 5.13 -5.48 -8.89
C TYR A 136 4.40 -4.32 -8.22
N THR A 137 4.23 -4.38 -6.90
CA THR A 137 3.61 -3.31 -6.14
C THR A 137 4.56 -2.71 -5.10
N LYS A 138 4.27 -1.46 -4.76
CA LYS A 138 4.88 -0.73 -3.67
C LYS A 138 3.78 -0.07 -2.86
N SER A 139 3.77 -0.29 -1.55
CA SER A 139 2.69 0.11 -0.67
C SER A 139 3.02 1.40 0.08
N THR A 140 1.98 2.18 0.38
CA THR A 140 2.03 3.11 1.51
C THR A 140 2.16 2.32 2.82
N ARG A 141 2.36 3.01 3.95
CA ARG A 141 2.06 2.38 5.24
C ARG A 141 0.57 2.06 5.35
N MET A 142 0.26 1.15 6.26
CA MET A 142 -1.10 0.90 6.70
C MET A 142 -1.59 1.99 7.66
N PHE A 143 -2.88 2.32 7.52
CA PHE A 143 -3.64 3.20 8.40
C PHE A 143 -4.78 2.38 9.02
N VAL A 144 -5.15 2.72 10.24
CA VAL A 144 -6.28 2.12 10.95
C VAL A 144 -7.15 3.26 11.45
N ALA A 145 -8.45 3.16 11.27
CA ALA A 145 -9.44 4.09 11.79
C ALA A 145 -10.44 3.35 12.68
N ASP A 146 -11.02 4.05 13.65
CA ASP A 146 -12.33 3.70 14.21
C ASP A 146 -13.42 4.56 13.55
N SER A 147 -14.59 4.67 14.17
CA SER A 147 -15.74 5.39 13.61
C SER A 147 -15.59 6.90 13.51
N LEU A 148 -14.55 7.49 14.14
CA LEU A 148 -14.39 8.95 14.19
C LEU A 148 -12.99 9.42 13.79
N HIS A 149 -11.95 8.60 13.91
CA HIS A 149 -10.60 9.07 13.66
C HIS A 149 -9.60 7.97 13.27
N ILE A 150 -8.51 8.40 12.62
CA ILE A 150 -7.31 7.59 12.37
C ILE A 150 -6.52 7.39 13.68
N LEU A 151 -6.05 6.16 13.91
CA LEU A 151 -5.36 5.70 15.12
C LEU A 151 -3.83 5.78 15.08
#